data_AF-A0A1B3WRH6-F1
#
_entry.id   AF-A0A1B3WRH6-F1
#
_cell.length_a   1.000
_cell.length_b   1.000
_cell.length_c   1.000
_cell.angle_alpha   90.00
_cell.angle_beta   90.00
_cell.angle_gamma   90.00
#
_symmetry.space_group_name_H-M   'P 1'
#
loop_
_entity.id
_entity.type
_entity.pdbx_description
1 polymer ?
#
loop_
_entity_poly.entity_id
_entity_poly.type
_entity_poly.pdbx_seq_one_letter_code
_entity_poly.pdbx_strand_id
1 'polypeptide(L)'
;MKKASSAILLGVLCALILLGFGSSGFYFSQKLFQISQKSRQTNFINAAGETTQSSELRQIEIRLTSSGAPVSGFSGSADGTNWVSADNEVLTLASTKFDTVTVVKGNRQVQRTLTPKEVSDGNLTIDLDAAPEAPEILIVNGTDLRDRTTLLYPVSNADEAAFESEFSGAEITEENGEFLIRLPKDHHQKFFHYFKLRAANPAGSAETTIGILNLPEREPTPIYTFEDFDGMRRNLSGSYRLMNDLDLSSIENWTPIGTDQYPWKGFFDGGGFAIRGFAITKTELEKNENGVSFFGATQNAVIRNLRIIEPKIRILNSDPRKTLAAAIVVRAATDTLIENIGVFGGEITSVNAGASGIIAGMNRSVLSNLFNSATVTTDWDQPVLYNTAGILGIGVGYIRNCANEGAIYGRHLTGGITALANATISRTINSGRIYGLPLVGEYPPGGIFQTSDSGHIYDSLFTLGSAVHGGAIFSGGVIDNVRAIGKADLTDPAMLAVLGSFSGSDPDWIFNSSLANGPIPAAIFSGKEIR
;
A
#
# COMPACT_ATOMS: atom_id res chain seq x y z
N MET A 1 -6.21 11.23 28.29
CA MET A 1 -6.37 9.86 27.73
C MET A 1 -7.81 9.54 27.25
N LYS A 2 -8.51 10.43 26.53
CA LYS A 2 -9.85 10.13 25.93
C LYS A 2 -10.10 10.85 24.59
N LYS A 3 -9.07 11.13 23.80
CA LYS A 3 -9.20 11.80 22.48
C LYS A 3 -8.49 11.09 21.31
N ALA A 4 -7.90 9.92 21.53
CA ALA A 4 -7.22 9.15 20.47
C ALA A 4 -8.15 8.15 19.75
N SER A 5 -9.34 7.85 20.30
CA SER A 5 -10.24 6.81 19.78
C SER A 5 -11.16 7.25 18.64
N SER A 6 -11.30 8.55 18.36
CA SER A 6 -12.27 9.06 17.36
C SER A 6 -11.74 9.03 15.91
N ALA A 7 -10.41 9.15 15.73
CA ALA A 7 -9.79 9.21 14.40
C ALA A 7 -9.59 7.80 13.81
N ILE A 8 -9.17 6.84 14.65
CA ILE A 8 -9.09 5.42 14.31
C ILE A 8 -10.47 4.89 13.91
N LEU A 9 -11.52 5.29 14.64
CA LEU A 9 -12.88 4.88 14.31
C LEU A 9 -13.33 5.44 12.96
N LEU A 10 -13.05 6.70 12.61
CA LEU A 10 -13.54 7.31 11.36
C LEU A 10 -12.83 6.80 10.10
N GLY A 11 -11.51 6.61 10.13
CA GLY A 11 -10.75 6.06 8.99
C GLY A 11 -11.05 4.57 8.73
N VAL A 12 -11.23 3.80 9.80
CA VAL A 12 -11.68 2.40 9.74
C VAL A 12 -13.16 2.33 9.33
N LEU A 13 -14.02 3.24 9.80
CA LEU A 13 -15.42 3.34 9.35
C LEU A 13 -15.49 3.69 7.86
N CYS A 14 -14.67 4.62 7.36
CA CYS A 14 -14.62 4.98 5.94
C CYS A 14 -14.16 3.80 5.06
N ALA A 15 -13.10 3.09 5.46
CA ALA A 15 -12.64 1.89 4.74
C ALA A 15 -13.64 0.73 4.82
N LEU A 16 -14.30 0.51 5.97
CA LEU A 16 -15.31 -0.54 6.16
C LEU A 16 -16.64 -0.22 5.46
N ILE A 17 -17.07 1.05 5.45
CA ILE A 17 -18.26 1.52 4.70
C ILE A 17 -18.03 1.45 3.19
N LEU A 18 -16.79 1.66 2.72
CA LEU A 18 -16.45 1.53 1.30
C LEU A 18 -16.28 0.08 0.83
N LEU A 19 -16.01 -0.86 1.74
CA LEU A 19 -15.76 -2.27 1.41
C LEU A 19 -16.91 -3.22 1.79
N GLY A 20 -17.88 -2.75 2.57
CA GLY A 20 -19.08 -3.50 2.90
C GLY A 20 -20.26 -2.55 3.11
N PHE A 21 -21.39 -2.88 2.50
CA PHE A 21 -22.68 -2.19 2.57
C PHE A 21 -22.92 -1.06 1.55
N GLY A 22 -23.38 -1.48 0.37
CA GLY A 22 -24.59 -0.92 -0.19
C GLY A 22 -24.41 0.25 -1.15
N SER A 23 -25.25 0.23 -2.16
CA SER A 23 -25.43 1.16 -3.27
C SER A 23 -25.86 2.58 -2.87
N SER A 24 -25.32 3.15 -1.81
CA SER A 24 -25.42 4.58 -1.55
C SER A 24 -24.09 5.21 -1.93
N GLY A 25 -24.05 5.87 -3.08
CA GLY A 25 -23.05 6.92 -3.31
C GLY A 25 -23.08 7.83 -2.09
N PHE A 26 -22.05 7.77 -1.25
CA PHE A 26 -21.95 8.65 -0.11
C PHE A 26 -21.65 10.04 -0.67
N TYR A 27 -22.71 10.85 -0.77
CA TYR A 27 -22.62 12.28 -0.97
C TYR A 27 -21.84 12.88 0.22
N PHE A 28 -20.52 12.93 0.11
CA PHE A 28 -19.75 13.84 0.95
C PHE A 28 -20.12 15.27 0.54
N SER A 29 -21.11 15.85 1.22
CA SER A 29 -21.34 17.28 1.13
C SER A 29 -20.07 17.98 1.61
N GLN A 30 -19.65 19.05 0.91
CA GLN A 30 -18.52 19.90 1.31
C GLN A 30 -18.57 20.36 2.78
N LYS A 31 -19.74 20.28 3.45
CA LYS A 31 -19.93 20.63 4.86
C LYS A 31 -19.41 19.60 5.87
N LEU A 32 -19.26 18.32 5.51
CA LEU A 32 -18.66 17.30 6.40
C LEU A 32 -17.13 17.24 6.29
N PHE A 33 -16.55 17.85 5.25
CA PHE A 33 -15.11 18.10 5.11
C PHE A 33 -14.70 19.46 5.69
N GLN A 34 -15.32 19.88 6.80
CA GLN A 34 -14.59 20.75 7.71
C GLN A 34 -13.54 19.89 8.42
N ILE A 35 -12.44 19.61 7.71
CA ILE A 35 -11.16 19.31 8.36
C ILE A 35 -10.95 20.50 9.30
N SER A 36 -11.19 20.28 10.59
CA SER A 36 -10.70 21.21 11.61
C SER A 36 -9.23 21.41 11.29
N GLN A 37 -8.78 22.65 11.09
CA GLN A 37 -7.38 23.03 10.84
C GLN A 37 -6.45 22.37 11.88
N LYS A 38 -6.06 21.13 11.63
CA LYS A 38 -5.16 20.35 12.45
C LYS A 38 -3.93 20.13 11.60
N SER A 39 -2.85 20.78 12.04
CA SER A 39 -1.46 20.70 11.57
C SER A 39 -1.31 20.36 10.08
N ARG A 40 -1.21 21.42 9.27
CA ARG A 40 -0.85 21.36 7.85
C ARG A 40 0.51 20.67 7.71
N GLN A 41 0.59 19.63 6.88
CA GLN A 41 1.84 19.20 6.26
C GLN A 41 1.93 19.85 4.88
N THR A 42 2.70 20.92 4.76
CA THR A 42 3.24 21.37 3.48
C THR A 42 4.66 20.85 3.40
N ASN A 43 4.87 19.73 2.69
CA ASN A 43 6.22 19.34 2.29
C ASN A 43 6.73 20.38 1.27
N PHE A 44 7.47 21.36 1.77
CA PHE A 44 8.27 22.25 0.93
C PHE A 44 9.45 21.46 0.36
N ILE A 45 9.35 21.10 -0.92
CA ILE A 45 10.52 21.13 -1.81
C ILE A 45 10.46 22.48 -2.51
N ASN A 46 11.14 23.45 -1.89
CA ASN A 46 11.36 24.87 -2.22
C ASN A 46 10.68 25.49 -3.46
N ALA A 47 9.86 26.53 -3.22
CA ALA A 47 9.78 27.70 -4.08
C ALA A 47 9.88 28.96 -3.20
N ALA A 48 10.84 29.82 -3.51
CA ALA A 48 11.13 31.07 -2.83
C ALA A 48 9.90 31.99 -2.75
N GLY A 49 9.66 32.63 -1.60
CA GLY A 49 8.73 33.75 -1.52
C GLY A 49 8.10 34.00 -0.15
N GLU A 50 8.55 35.09 0.48
CA GLU A 50 7.81 35.95 1.43
C GLU A 50 7.71 35.55 2.92
N THR A 51 8.76 35.99 3.60
CA THR A 51 8.78 36.76 4.87
C THR A 51 7.44 37.19 5.47
N THR A 52 7.14 36.64 6.64
CA THR A 52 6.59 37.40 7.77
C THR A 52 7.36 37.00 9.02
N GLN A 53 7.82 37.99 9.80
CA GLN A 53 8.64 37.80 11.01
C GLN A 53 7.99 36.77 11.96
N SER A 54 8.51 35.55 11.98
CA SER A 54 8.23 34.57 13.03
C SER A 54 9.32 34.67 14.09
N SER A 55 8.98 34.35 15.34
CA SER A 55 9.95 33.97 16.37
C SER A 55 11.13 33.19 15.78
N GLU A 56 12.37 33.52 16.15
CA GLU A 56 13.58 32.91 15.60
C GLU A 56 13.44 31.38 15.55
N LEU A 57 13.29 30.84 14.34
CA LEU A 57 13.31 29.40 14.12
C LEU A 57 14.68 28.91 14.55
N ARG A 58 14.73 27.98 15.51
CA ARG A 58 15.97 27.30 15.85
C ARG A 58 16.20 26.21 14.82
N GLN A 59 17.46 25.91 14.56
CA GLN A 59 17.84 24.81 13.68
C GLN A 59 18.65 23.79 14.47
N ILE A 60 18.37 22.52 14.24
CA ILE A 60 19.16 21.40 14.77
C ILE A 60 19.54 20.50 13.60
N GLU A 61 20.83 20.20 13.49
CA GLU A 61 21.36 19.17 12.62
C GLU A 61 21.39 17.83 13.36
N ILE A 62 20.85 16.81 12.72
CA ILE A 62 20.71 15.47 13.27
C ILE A 62 21.46 14.50 12.37
N ARG A 63 22.31 13.68 13.00
CA ARG A 63 22.91 12.49 12.40
C ARG A 63 22.31 11.26 13.04
N LEU A 64 21.98 10.27 12.22
CA LEU A 64 21.50 8.98 12.67
C LEU A 64 22.63 7.96 12.60
N THR A 65 22.76 7.14 13.64
CA THR A 65 23.69 6.02 13.67
C THR A 65 22.96 4.72 13.97
N SER A 66 23.49 3.60 13.51
CA SER A 66 23.09 2.25 13.92
C SER A 66 24.36 1.43 14.03
N SER A 67 24.53 0.75 15.16
CA SER A 67 25.73 -0.02 15.52
C SER A 67 27.02 0.80 15.37
N GLY A 68 26.94 2.10 15.67
CA GLY A 68 28.03 3.06 15.56
C GLY A 68 28.36 3.55 14.15
N ALA A 69 27.70 3.03 13.11
CA ALA A 69 27.87 3.47 11.72
C ALA A 69 26.83 4.54 11.33
N PRO A 70 27.17 5.53 10.49
CA PRO A 70 26.21 6.48 9.94
C PRO A 70 25.09 5.79 9.15
N VAL A 71 23.87 6.32 9.26
CA VAL A 71 22.69 5.86 8.51
C VAL A 71 22.24 6.97 7.56
N SER A 72 21.93 6.61 6.33
CA SER A 72 21.36 7.51 5.32
C SER A 72 19.89 7.16 5.02
N GLY A 73 19.19 8.10 4.36
CA GLY A 73 17.81 7.86 3.92
C GLY A 73 16.83 7.66 5.07
N PHE A 74 16.91 8.56 6.05
CA PHE A 74 16.01 8.66 7.20
C PHE A 74 15.27 10.00 7.18
N SER A 75 14.21 10.11 7.98
CA SER A 75 13.46 11.35 8.17
C SER A 75 13.33 11.69 9.65
N GLY A 76 12.96 12.93 9.95
CA GLY A 76 12.59 13.30 11.31
C GLY A 76 11.61 14.45 11.40
N SER A 77 11.14 14.67 12.62
CA SER A 77 10.11 15.64 12.96
C SER A 77 10.33 16.20 14.35
N ALA A 78 10.16 17.52 14.51
CA ALA A 78 10.21 18.20 15.81
C ALA A 78 8.84 18.26 16.50
N ASP A 79 7.75 17.95 15.79
CA ASP A 79 6.38 18.02 16.31
C ASP A 79 5.57 16.73 16.10
N GLY A 80 6.18 15.70 15.51
CA GLY A 80 5.54 14.42 15.18
C GLY A 80 4.53 14.52 14.03
N THR A 81 4.46 15.66 13.36
CA THR A 81 3.49 15.93 12.29
C THR A 81 4.12 16.51 11.04
N ASN A 82 5.29 17.14 11.08
CA ASN A 82 5.99 17.65 9.90
C ASN A 82 7.29 16.86 9.69
N TRP A 83 7.37 16.13 8.59
CA TRP A 83 8.50 15.24 8.28
C TRP A 83 9.45 15.90 7.30
N VAL A 84 10.74 15.84 7.62
CA VAL A 84 11.82 16.29 6.76
C VAL A 84 12.74 15.10 6.53
N SER A 85 13.12 14.86 5.28
CA SER A 85 14.09 13.81 4.93
C SER A 85 15.52 14.34 5.00
N ALA A 86 16.44 13.49 5.43
CA ALA A 86 17.86 13.79 5.44
C ALA A 86 18.40 13.98 4.02
N ASP A 87 19.29 14.96 3.86
CA ASP A 87 20.18 15.05 2.71
C ASP A 87 21.42 14.18 3.00
N ASN A 88 21.48 13.05 2.30
CA ASN A 88 22.42 11.96 2.60
C ASN A 88 22.33 11.47 4.06
N GLU A 89 23.25 11.91 4.91
CA GLU A 89 23.39 11.50 6.33
C GLU A 89 23.04 12.60 7.33
N VAL A 90 22.65 13.79 6.85
CA VAL A 90 22.35 14.95 7.70
C VAL A 90 20.91 15.38 7.52
N LEU A 91 20.18 15.44 8.63
CA LEU A 91 18.84 15.98 8.70
C LEU A 91 18.85 17.34 9.39
N THR A 92 18.36 18.38 8.72
CA THR A 92 18.19 19.70 9.33
C THR A 92 16.73 19.93 9.65
N LEU A 93 16.41 20.08 10.94
CA LEU A 93 15.07 20.46 11.39
C LEU A 93 15.06 21.93 11.81
N ALA A 94 13.99 22.63 11.44
CA ALA A 94 13.74 24.00 11.87
C ALA A 94 12.41 24.08 12.63
N SER A 95 12.43 24.57 13.87
CA SER A 95 11.23 24.67 14.70
C SER A 95 11.33 25.80 15.73
N THR A 96 10.18 26.28 16.19
CA THR A 96 10.08 27.21 17.32
C THR A 96 10.17 26.50 18.67
N LYS A 97 9.98 25.17 18.69
CA LYS A 97 10.09 24.32 19.88
C LYS A 97 10.80 23.00 19.56
N PHE A 98 11.72 22.63 20.43
CA PHE A 98 12.52 21.40 20.35
C PHE A 98 12.46 20.68 21.70
N ASP A 99 11.26 20.40 22.18
CA ASP A 99 11.08 19.63 23.42
C ASP A 99 11.40 18.15 23.16
N THR A 100 10.92 17.64 22.02
CA THR A 100 11.15 16.28 21.54
C THR A 100 11.47 16.29 20.06
N VAL A 101 12.32 15.37 19.62
CA VAL A 101 12.53 15.05 18.22
C VAL A 101 12.22 13.58 17.98
N THR A 102 11.56 13.31 16.87
CA THR A 102 11.30 11.97 16.37
C THR A 102 12.13 11.74 15.12
N VAL A 103 12.85 10.64 15.05
CA VAL A 103 13.58 10.18 13.85
C VAL A 103 13.03 8.83 13.44
N VAL A 104 12.84 8.63 12.14
CA VAL A 104 12.29 7.40 11.56
C VAL A 104 13.22 6.87 10.50
N LYS A 105 13.35 5.54 10.45
CA LYS A 105 14.01 4.82 9.36
C LYS A 105 13.28 3.51 9.12
N GLY A 106 12.70 3.36 7.93
CA GLY A 106 11.89 2.18 7.61
C GLY A 106 10.75 2.03 8.61
N ASN A 107 10.54 0.84 9.18
CA ASN A 107 9.50 0.60 10.19
C ASN A 107 9.86 1.03 11.63
N ARG A 108 11.05 1.62 11.87
CA ARG A 108 11.54 1.99 13.21
C ARG A 108 11.42 3.49 13.46
N GLN A 109 11.08 3.85 14.68
CA GLN A 109 10.97 5.21 15.16
C GLN A 109 11.69 5.37 16.50
N VAL A 110 12.56 6.38 16.60
CA VAL A 110 13.19 6.83 17.84
C VAL A 110 12.61 8.18 18.23
N GLN A 111 12.23 8.34 19.50
CA GLN A 111 11.81 9.61 20.07
C GLN A 111 12.78 10.03 21.18
N ARG A 112 13.28 11.26 21.09
CA ARG A 112 14.27 11.83 22.02
C ARG A 112 13.77 13.14 22.58
N THR A 113 13.68 13.23 23.91
CA THR A 113 13.53 14.51 24.61
C THR A 113 14.87 15.22 24.64
N LEU A 114 14.90 16.50 24.26
CA LEU A 114 16.14 17.28 24.18
C LEU A 114 16.34 18.14 25.43
N THR A 115 17.58 18.20 25.89
CA THR A 115 18.00 19.13 26.95
C THR A 115 18.18 20.55 26.40
N PRO A 116 18.08 21.61 27.23
CA PRO A 116 18.36 22.97 26.80
C PRO A 116 19.75 23.16 26.19
N LYS A 117 20.73 22.36 26.63
CA LYS A 117 22.09 22.36 26.08
C LYS A 117 22.12 21.78 24.67
N GLU A 118 21.54 20.60 24.44
CA GLU A 118 21.47 20.00 23.09
C GLU A 118 20.76 20.92 22.09
N VAL A 119 19.68 21.58 22.52
CA VAL A 119 18.98 22.59 21.70
C VAL A 119 19.87 23.80 21.40
N SER A 120 20.74 24.21 22.34
CA SER A 120 21.67 25.33 22.15
C SER A 120 22.88 24.95 21.29
N ASP A 121 23.36 23.72 21.39
CA ASP A 121 24.53 23.22 20.64
C ASP A 121 24.18 23.01 19.15
N GLY A 122 22.89 22.83 18.84
CA GLY A 122 22.36 22.77 17.47
C GLY A 122 22.76 21.52 16.69
N ASN A 123 23.44 20.56 17.33
CA ASN A 123 23.93 19.33 16.71
C ASN A 123 23.57 18.14 17.61
N LEU A 124 22.99 17.10 17.01
CA LEU A 124 22.53 15.92 17.71
C LEU A 124 22.91 14.65 16.95
N THR A 125 23.38 13.65 17.67
CA THR A 125 23.50 12.28 17.15
C THR A 125 22.48 11.41 17.86
N ILE A 126 21.66 10.72 17.06
CA ILE A 126 20.64 9.79 17.54
C ILE A 126 21.08 8.37 17.16
N ASP A 127 20.95 7.45 18.11
CA ASP A 127 21.16 6.03 17.89
C ASP A 127 19.83 5.36 17.54
N LEU A 128 19.74 4.79 16.35
CA LEU A 128 18.58 4.04 15.88
C LEU A 128 18.35 2.79 16.74
N ASP A 129 19.43 2.20 17.26
CA ASP A 129 19.40 0.95 18.01
C ASP A 129 18.82 1.12 19.42
N ALA A 130 18.57 2.37 19.84
CA ALA A 130 17.83 2.67 21.04
C ALA A 130 16.35 2.24 20.94
N ALA A 131 15.73 2.28 19.76
CA ALA A 131 14.38 1.77 19.55
C ALA A 131 14.38 0.24 19.33
N PRO A 132 13.25 -0.45 19.52
CA PRO A 132 13.15 -1.87 19.19
C PRO A 132 13.53 -2.16 17.74
N GLU A 133 14.07 -3.35 17.52
CA GLU A 133 14.31 -3.91 16.19
C GLU A 133 13.33 -5.04 15.95
N ALA A 134 12.55 -4.93 14.88
CA ALA A 134 11.55 -5.91 14.48
C ALA A 134 11.43 -5.93 12.95
N PRO A 135 11.04 -7.07 12.34
CA PRO A 135 10.87 -7.15 10.89
C PRO A 135 9.76 -6.22 10.41
N GLU A 136 9.92 -5.63 9.22
CA GLU A 136 8.86 -4.82 8.61
C GLU A 136 7.61 -5.64 8.30
N ILE A 137 7.84 -6.86 7.80
CA ILE A 137 6.83 -7.85 7.46
C ILE A 137 7.34 -9.24 7.84
N LEU A 138 6.44 -10.08 8.33
CA LEU A 138 6.68 -11.49 8.62
C LEU A 138 5.56 -12.32 7.98
N ILE A 139 5.88 -13.08 6.93
CA ILE A 139 4.93 -14.05 6.36
C ILE A 139 5.23 -15.43 6.93
N VAL A 140 4.28 -15.93 7.72
CA VAL A 140 4.42 -17.18 8.44
C VAL A 140 3.67 -18.28 7.69
N ASN A 141 4.33 -19.42 7.49
CA ASN A 141 3.66 -20.63 7.05
C ASN A 141 2.73 -21.14 8.16
N GLY A 142 1.44 -20.82 8.05
CA GLY A 142 0.42 -21.25 9.00
C GLY A 142 0.17 -22.76 8.99
N THR A 143 0.64 -23.47 7.95
CA THR A 143 0.58 -24.95 7.91
C THR A 143 1.35 -25.57 9.08
N ASP A 144 2.45 -24.96 9.49
CA ASP A 144 3.27 -25.42 10.63
C ASP A 144 2.64 -25.04 11.99
N LEU A 145 1.69 -24.10 11.98
CA LEU A 145 0.95 -23.64 13.17
C LEU A 145 -0.29 -24.50 13.47
N ARG A 146 -0.56 -25.53 12.66
CA ARG A 146 -1.75 -26.38 12.79
C ARG A 146 -1.83 -27.13 14.12
N ASP A 147 -0.68 -27.52 14.65
CA ASP A 147 -0.55 -28.25 15.91
C ASP A 147 -0.07 -27.35 17.06
N ARG A 148 0.51 -26.19 16.72
CA ARG A 148 1.06 -25.21 17.67
C ARG A 148 0.44 -23.86 17.34
N THR A 149 -0.58 -23.46 18.09
CA THR A 149 -1.28 -22.19 17.94
C THR A 149 -0.43 -20.98 18.39
N THR A 150 0.90 -21.08 18.37
CA THR A 150 1.81 -20.10 18.94
C THR A 150 2.92 -19.76 17.95
N LEU A 151 3.05 -18.48 17.67
CA LEU A 151 4.07 -17.89 16.81
C LEU A 151 5.05 -17.09 17.66
N LEU A 152 6.35 -17.26 17.45
CA LEU A 152 7.36 -16.36 18.01
C LEU A 152 7.34 -15.03 17.24
N TYR A 153 7.29 -13.91 17.96
CA TYR A 153 7.48 -12.58 17.39
C TYR A 153 8.97 -12.20 17.49
N PRO A 154 9.72 -12.19 16.39
CA PRO A 154 11.17 -11.95 16.42
C PRO A 154 11.46 -10.46 16.60
N VAL A 155 11.50 -10.01 17.85
CA VAL A 155 11.79 -8.63 18.22
C VAL A 155 12.90 -8.59 19.27
N SER A 156 13.76 -7.59 19.19
CA SER A 156 14.78 -7.29 20.19
C SER A 156 14.64 -5.85 20.72
N ASN A 157 15.13 -5.64 21.95
CA ASN A 157 15.11 -4.33 22.62
C ASN A 157 13.68 -3.75 22.79
N ALA A 158 12.70 -4.62 23.06
CA ALA A 158 11.32 -4.23 23.32
C ALA A 158 10.91 -4.57 24.76
N ASP A 159 10.27 -3.62 25.42
CA ASP A 159 9.66 -3.80 26.74
C ASP A 159 8.18 -4.20 26.61
N GLU A 160 7.55 -3.85 25.49
CA GLU A 160 6.15 -4.19 25.19
C GLU A 160 5.95 -4.58 23.73
N ALA A 161 4.96 -5.46 23.49
CA ALA A 161 4.41 -5.76 22.18
C ALA A 161 2.88 -5.72 22.24
N ALA A 162 2.25 -5.06 21.28
CA ALA A 162 0.81 -4.88 21.22
C ALA A 162 0.27 -5.01 19.79
N PHE A 163 -0.98 -5.44 19.66
CA PHE A 163 -1.71 -5.33 18.39
C PHE A 163 -2.06 -3.86 18.11
N GLU A 164 -1.83 -3.40 16.88
CA GLU A 164 -2.30 -2.05 16.49
C GLU A 164 -3.83 -2.01 16.26
N SER A 165 -4.42 -3.17 16.02
CA SER A 165 -5.87 -3.36 15.91
C SER A 165 -6.23 -4.73 16.47
N GLU A 166 -7.35 -4.84 17.20
CA GLU A 166 -7.81 -6.11 17.75
C GLU A 166 -7.85 -7.21 16.68
N PHE A 167 -7.13 -8.31 16.92
CA PHE A 167 -7.24 -9.55 16.17
C PHE A 167 -8.01 -10.54 17.04
N SER A 168 -9.27 -10.78 16.69
CA SER A 168 -10.20 -11.55 17.52
C SER A 168 -9.63 -12.91 17.91
N GLY A 169 -9.57 -13.18 19.22
CA GLY A 169 -9.12 -14.47 19.76
C GLY A 169 -7.61 -14.70 19.75
N ALA A 170 -6.78 -13.73 19.35
CA ALA A 170 -5.34 -13.81 19.55
C ALA A 170 -4.88 -13.02 20.79
N GLU A 171 -3.80 -13.50 21.38
CA GLU A 171 -3.18 -12.93 22.58
C GLU A 171 -1.66 -12.86 22.39
N ILE A 172 -1.03 -11.85 23.00
CA ILE A 172 0.43 -11.77 23.10
C ILE A 172 0.79 -12.13 24.54
N THR A 173 1.67 -13.10 24.70
CA THR A 173 2.24 -13.51 25.99
C THR A 173 3.75 -13.39 25.96
N GLU A 174 4.35 -12.97 27.06
CA GLU A 174 5.80 -12.95 27.21
C GLU A 174 6.25 -14.20 27.98
N GLU A 175 7.18 -14.96 27.42
CA GLU A 175 7.78 -16.13 28.05
C GLU A 175 9.30 -16.07 27.86
N ASN A 176 10.06 -16.09 28.96
CA ASN A 176 11.54 -16.00 28.96
C ASN A 176 12.12 -14.79 28.19
N GLY A 177 11.42 -13.66 28.18
CA GLY A 177 11.84 -12.45 27.46
C GLY A 177 11.52 -12.47 25.95
N GLU A 178 10.79 -13.48 25.47
CA GLU A 178 10.30 -13.58 24.10
C GLU A 178 8.79 -13.30 24.04
N PHE A 179 8.37 -12.56 23.02
CA PHE A 179 6.94 -12.34 22.76
C PHE A 179 6.39 -13.47 21.89
N LEU A 180 5.36 -14.14 22.39
CA LEU A 180 4.65 -15.22 21.73
C LEU A 180 3.22 -14.76 21.38
N ILE A 181 2.82 -14.97 20.13
CA ILE A 181 1.48 -14.68 19.64
C ILE A 181 0.69 -15.98 19.62
N ARG A 182 -0.33 -16.09 20.48
CA ARG A 182 -1.27 -17.21 20.52
C ARG A 182 -2.44 -16.91 19.60
N LEU A 183 -2.75 -17.83 18.69
CA LEU A 183 -3.78 -17.68 17.65
C LEU A 183 -4.98 -18.61 17.91
N PRO A 184 -6.21 -18.22 17.53
CA PRO A 184 -7.39 -19.07 17.69
C PRO A 184 -7.39 -20.22 16.68
N LYS A 185 -7.86 -21.42 17.05
CA LYS A 185 -7.76 -22.65 16.22
C LYS A 185 -8.44 -22.58 14.85
N ASP A 186 -9.41 -21.70 14.67
CA ASP A 186 -10.17 -21.54 13.42
C ASP A 186 -9.34 -20.86 12.31
N HIS A 187 -8.17 -20.30 12.63
CA HIS A 187 -7.32 -19.66 11.64
C HIS A 187 -6.82 -20.63 10.55
N HIS A 188 -6.72 -21.94 10.81
CA HIS A 188 -6.24 -22.94 9.84
C HIS A 188 -7.18 -23.12 8.62
N GLN A 189 -8.45 -22.70 8.72
CA GLN A 189 -9.45 -22.91 7.66
C GLN A 189 -9.43 -21.84 6.56
N LYS A 190 -8.55 -20.85 6.68
CA LYS A 190 -8.48 -19.66 5.84
C LYS A 190 -7.10 -19.59 5.21
N PHE A 191 -6.97 -19.29 3.91
CA PHE A 191 -5.65 -19.26 3.26
C PHE A 191 -4.78 -18.09 3.73
N PHE A 192 -5.39 -16.97 4.12
CA PHE A 192 -4.64 -15.81 4.58
C PHE A 192 -5.30 -15.08 5.75
N HIS A 193 -4.46 -14.60 6.67
CA HIS A 193 -4.81 -13.66 7.74
C HIS A 193 -3.79 -12.54 7.81
N TYR A 194 -4.25 -11.37 8.24
CA TYR A 194 -3.43 -10.17 8.40
C TYR A 194 -3.65 -9.56 9.77
N PHE A 195 -2.57 -9.11 10.39
CA PHE A 195 -2.61 -8.20 11.53
C PHE A 195 -1.30 -7.40 11.63
N LYS A 196 -1.33 -6.31 12.41
CA LYS A 196 -0.15 -5.49 12.68
C LYS A 196 0.20 -5.54 14.16
N LEU A 197 1.49 -5.60 14.44
CA LEU A 197 2.06 -5.49 15.78
C LEU A 197 2.91 -4.23 15.88
N ARG A 198 2.97 -3.69 17.10
CA ARG A 198 3.88 -2.65 17.49
C ARG A 198 4.71 -3.16 18.66
N ALA A 199 6.03 -3.12 18.51
CA ALA A 199 6.99 -3.29 19.58
C ALA A 199 7.43 -1.91 20.09
N ALA A 200 7.61 -1.74 21.40
CA ALA A 200 8.05 -0.46 21.96
C ALA A 200 8.90 -0.60 23.21
N ASN A 201 9.65 0.46 23.47
CA ASN A 201 10.39 0.73 24.70
C ASN A 201 10.36 2.27 24.95
N PRO A 202 10.94 2.80 26.03
CA PRO A 202 10.94 4.24 26.32
C PRO A 202 11.58 5.14 25.26
N ALA A 203 12.47 4.59 24.43
CA ALA A 203 13.19 5.34 23.40
C ALA A 203 12.46 5.34 22.05
N GLY A 204 11.52 4.42 21.80
CA GLY A 204 10.88 4.34 20.50
C GLY A 204 10.02 3.11 20.26
N SER A 205 9.77 2.83 18.97
CA SER A 205 8.98 1.69 18.53
C SER A 205 9.35 1.18 17.16
N ALA A 206 8.94 -0.05 16.86
CA ALA A 206 8.97 -0.65 15.55
C ALA A 206 7.62 -1.31 15.23
N GLU A 207 7.18 -1.17 13.98
CA GLU A 207 5.95 -1.79 13.49
C GLU A 207 6.24 -3.03 12.64
N THR A 208 5.45 -4.08 12.81
CA THR A 208 5.52 -5.30 12.01
C THR A 208 4.16 -5.63 11.43
N THR A 209 4.12 -5.87 10.12
CA THR A 209 2.98 -6.53 9.47
C THR A 209 3.15 -8.03 9.56
N ILE A 210 2.12 -8.75 10.00
CA ILE A 210 2.12 -10.22 10.02
C ILE A 210 1.06 -10.73 9.05
N GLY A 211 1.50 -11.63 8.16
CA GLY A 211 0.62 -12.43 7.32
C GLY A 211 0.74 -13.90 7.68
N ILE A 212 -0.37 -14.56 7.99
CA ILE A 212 -0.38 -16.02 8.14
C ILE A 212 -0.85 -16.62 6.82
N LEU A 213 0.04 -17.30 6.13
CA LEU A 213 -0.22 -17.99 4.86
C LEU A 213 -0.41 -19.49 5.13
N ASN A 214 -1.62 -19.99 4.98
CA ASN A 214 -1.91 -21.43 5.02
C ASN A 214 -1.84 -21.96 3.59
N LEU A 215 -0.93 -22.89 3.30
CA LEU A 215 -0.85 -23.50 1.97
C LEU A 215 -1.91 -24.61 1.80
N PRO A 216 -2.33 -24.90 0.56
CA PRO A 216 -3.21 -26.03 0.28
C PRO A 216 -2.65 -27.36 0.81
N GLU A 217 -3.49 -28.19 1.41
CA GLU A 217 -3.10 -29.53 1.92
C GLU A 217 -2.80 -30.54 0.81
N ARG A 218 -3.32 -30.27 -0.38
CA ARG A 218 -3.21 -31.11 -1.57
C ARG A 218 -2.75 -30.24 -2.71
N GLU A 219 -2.17 -30.88 -3.72
CA GLU A 219 -1.80 -30.19 -4.96
C GLU A 219 -3.01 -29.42 -5.53
N PRO A 220 -2.82 -28.15 -5.94
CA PRO A 220 -3.87 -27.37 -6.58
C PRO A 220 -4.42 -28.05 -7.83
N THR A 221 -5.72 -27.84 -8.08
CA THR A 221 -6.38 -28.33 -9.30
C THR A 221 -5.76 -27.64 -10.52
N PRO A 222 -5.21 -28.39 -11.49
CA PRO A 222 -4.60 -27.79 -12.67
C PRO A 222 -5.66 -27.18 -13.59
N ILE A 223 -5.32 -26.05 -14.21
CA ILE A 223 -6.13 -25.35 -15.21
C ILE A 223 -5.35 -25.29 -16.52
N TYR A 224 -5.89 -25.91 -17.57
CA TYR A 224 -5.30 -25.95 -18.91
C TYR A 224 -6.10 -25.14 -19.94
N THR A 225 -7.40 -24.99 -19.73
CA THR A 225 -8.30 -24.35 -20.68
C THR A 225 -9.17 -23.28 -20.03
N PHE A 226 -9.88 -22.51 -20.85
CA PHE A 226 -10.90 -21.59 -20.37
C PHE A 226 -12.02 -22.31 -19.61
N GLU A 227 -12.44 -23.51 -20.03
CA GLU A 227 -13.49 -24.28 -19.36
C GLU A 227 -13.07 -24.72 -17.96
N ASP A 228 -11.82 -25.14 -17.79
CA ASP A 228 -11.25 -25.43 -16.47
C ASP A 228 -11.28 -24.17 -15.58
N PHE A 229 -10.87 -23.04 -16.16
CA PHE A 229 -10.84 -21.75 -15.50
C PHE A 229 -12.25 -21.29 -15.07
N ASP A 230 -13.23 -21.38 -15.97
CA ASP A 230 -14.63 -21.04 -15.69
C ASP A 230 -15.23 -21.99 -14.64
N GLY A 231 -14.79 -23.25 -14.62
CA GLY A 231 -15.13 -24.26 -13.62
C GLY A 231 -14.84 -23.82 -12.18
N MET A 232 -13.84 -22.94 -11.95
CA MET A 232 -13.51 -22.40 -10.63
C MET A 232 -14.70 -21.73 -9.94
N ARG A 233 -15.64 -21.16 -10.71
CA ARG A 233 -16.85 -20.49 -10.18
C ARG A 233 -17.74 -21.40 -9.35
N ARG A 234 -17.64 -22.72 -9.56
CA ARG A 234 -18.43 -23.72 -8.83
C ARG A 234 -17.86 -24.04 -7.46
N ASN A 235 -16.59 -23.71 -7.21
CA ASN A 235 -15.94 -23.89 -5.91
C ASN A 235 -14.96 -22.74 -5.64
N LEU A 236 -15.51 -21.65 -5.10
CA LEU A 236 -14.78 -20.41 -4.78
C LEU A 236 -13.82 -20.53 -3.59
N SER A 237 -13.76 -21.67 -2.92
CA SER A 237 -12.82 -21.96 -1.82
C SER A 237 -11.78 -23.01 -2.21
N GLY A 238 -11.75 -23.43 -3.48
CA GLY A 238 -10.79 -24.41 -3.98
C GLY A 238 -9.38 -23.84 -4.14
N SER A 239 -8.44 -24.74 -4.42
CA SER A 239 -7.06 -24.40 -4.76
C SER A 239 -6.81 -24.77 -6.21
N TYR A 240 -6.27 -23.83 -7.00
CA TYR A 240 -6.08 -23.99 -8.44
C TYR A 240 -4.75 -23.42 -8.91
N ARG A 241 -4.20 -24.01 -9.98
CA ARG A 241 -2.96 -23.56 -10.61
C ARG A 241 -3.06 -23.55 -12.13
N LEU A 242 -2.66 -22.46 -12.78
CA LEU A 242 -2.50 -22.44 -14.24
C LEU A 242 -1.32 -23.31 -14.67
N MET A 243 -1.50 -24.04 -15.77
CA MET A 243 -0.47 -24.92 -16.33
C MET A 243 0.07 -24.45 -17.69
N ASN A 244 -0.51 -23.39 -18.25
CA ASN A 244 -0.16 -22.77 -19.52
C ASN A 244 -0.73 -21.34 -19.59
N ASP A 245 -0.25 -20.55 -20.56
CA ASP A 245 -0.89 -19.29 -20.92
C ASP A 245 -2.32 -19.55 -21.43
N LEU A 246 -3.25 -18.68 -21.04
CA LEU A 246 -4.64 -18.67 -21.52
C LEU A 246 -4.93 -17.43 -22.34
N ASP A 247 -5.62 -17.61 -23.47
CA ASP A 247 -6.12 -16.51 -24.29
C ASP A 247 -7.64 -16.36 -24.09
N LEU A 248 -8.05 -15.20 -23.59
CA LEU A 248 -9.44 -14.86 -23.32
C LEU A 248 -9.96 -13.77 -24.28
N SER A 249 -9.23 -13.46 -25.36
CA SER A 249 -9.62 -12.41 -26.32
C SER A 249 -10.96 -12.65 -27.00
N SER A 250 -11.43 -13.90 -27.05
CA SER A 250 -12.76 -14.26 -27.58
C SER A 250 -13.90 -14.05 -26.57
N ILE A 251 -13.60 -13.67 -25.32
CA ILE A 251 -14.58 -13.45 -24.26
C ILE A 251 -14.86 -11.96 -24.14
N GLU A 252 -15.93 -11.48 -24.81
CA GLU A 252 -16.21 -10.04 -24.93
C GLU A 252 -16.76 -9.40 -23.65
N ASN A 253 -17.21 -10.18 -22.67
CA ASN A 253 -17.70 -9.68 -21.37
C ASN A 253 -17.40 -10.68 -20.24
N TRP A 254 -16.20 -10.58 -19.70
CA TRP A 254 -15.79 -11.37 -18.55
C TRP A 254 -16.72 -11.15 -17.35
N THR A 255 -17.16 -12.25 -16.74
CA THR A 255 -17.87 -12.21 -15.46
C THR A 255 -16.86 -12.36 -14.33
N PRO A 256 -16.81 -11.46 -13.33
CA PRO A 256 -15.86 -11.59 -12.23
C PRO A 256 -15.98 -12.92 -11.47
N ILE A 257 -14.87 -13.52 -11.04
CA ILE A 257 -14.89 -14.69 -10.14
C ILE A 257 -15.08 -14.21 -8.70
N GLY A 258 -16.14 -14.71 -8.04
CA GLY A 258 -16.53 -14.26 -6.72
C GLY A 258 -17.27 -12.90 -6.73
N THR A 259 -18.17 -12.73 -5.77
CA THR A 259 -19.01 -11.53 -5.59
C THR A 259 -18.98 -11.09 -4.12
N ASP A 260 -19.52 -9.92 -3.77
CA ASP A 260 -19.60 -9.51 -2.36
C ASP A 260 -20.38 -10.51 -1.49
N GLN A 261 -21.42 -11.13 -2.05
CA GLN A 261 -22.22 -12.14 -1.35
C GLN A 261 -21.49 -13.50 -1.26
N TYR A 262 -20.74 -13.85 -2.30
CA TYR A 262 -20.02 -15.11 -2.41
C TYR A 262 -18.58 -14.81 -2.85
N PRO A 263 -17.72 -14.33 -1.95
CA PRO A 263 -16.37 -13.93 -2.31
C PRO A 263 -15.52 -15.14 -2.68
N TRP A 264 -14.49 -14.91 -3.48
CA TRP A 264 -13.39 -15.84 -3.65
C TRP A 264 -12.64 -16.00 -2.33
N LYS A 265 -12.57 -17.23 -1.83
CA LYS A 265 -11.87 -17.61 -0.59
C LYS A 265 -10.79 -18.66 -0.85
N GLY A 266 -10.43 -18.85 -2.12
CA GLY A 266 -9.56 -19.92 -2.56
C GLY A 266 -8.10 -19.51 -2.64
N PHE A 267 -7.30 -20.47 -3.10
CA PHE A 267 -5.90 -20.28 -3.43
C PHE A 267 -5.75 -20.35 -4.96
N PHE A 268 -5.30 -19.26 -5.58
CA PHE A 268 -5.05 -19.21 -7.01
C PHE A 268 -3.58 -18.90 -7.28
N ASP A 269 -2.91 -19.81 -7.97
CA ASP A 269 -1.52 -19.68 -8.39
C ASP A 269 -1.44 -19.66 -9.92
N GLY A 270 -1.13 -18.52 -10.51
CA GLY A 270 -0.98 -18.39 -11.95
C GLY A 270 0.25 -19.12 -12.51
N GLY A 271 1.12 -19.69 -11.67
CA GLY A 271 2.28 -20.46 -12.10
C GLY A 271 3.30 -19.68 -12.94
N GLY A 272 3.21 -18.34 -12.95
CA GLY A 272 3.98 -17.47 -13.84
C GLY A 272 3.41 -17.36 -15.26
N PHE A 273 2.30 -18.03 -15.56
CA PHE A 273 1.64 -17.97 -16.88
C PHE A 273 0.85 -16.69 -17.07
N ALA A 274 0.52 -16.41 -18.33
CA ALA A 274 -0.22 -15.22 -18.75
C ALA A 274 -1.68 -15.51 -19.07
N ILE A 275 -2.55 -14.55 -18.74
CA ILE A 275 -3.92 -14.44 -19.24
C ILE A 275 -3.98 -13.25 -20.19
N ARG A 276 -4.47 -13.45 -21.41
CA ARG A 276 -4.44 -12.45 -22.48
C ARG A 276 -5.82 -11.93 -22.84
N GLY A 277 -5.91 -10.62 -23.06
CA GLY A 277 -6.97 -10.00 -23.85
C GLY A 277 -8.39 -10.06 -23.26
N PHE A 278 -8.56 -10.35 -21.97
CA PHE A 278 -9.91 -10.36 -21.41
C PHE A 278 -10.54 -8.96 -21.49
N ALA A 279 -11.85 -8.92 -21.77
CA ALA A 279 -12.59 -7.68 -21.89
C ALA A 279 -13.81 -7.65 -20.96
N ILE A 280 -14.15 -6.46 -20.46
CA ILE A 280 -15.41 -6.18 -19.76
C ILE A 280 -15.96 -4.87 -20.31
N THR A 281 -17.19 -4.90 -20.82
CA THR A 281 -17.93 -3.67 -21.17
C THR A 281 -19.25 -3.61 -20.40
N LYS A 282 -19.44 -2.55 -19.62
CA LYS A 282 -20.67 -2.30 -18.85
C LYS A 282 -21.29 -0.97 -19.24
N THR A 283 -22.50 -1.01 -19.79
CA THR A 283 -23.30 0.19 -20.14
C THR A 283 -24.40 0.46 -19.13
N GLU A 284 -24.91 -0.58 -18.47
CA GLU A 284 -25.95 -0.51 -17.45
C GLU A 284 -25.52 -1.29 -16.21
N LEU A 285 -26.05 -0.88 -15.06
CA LEU A 285 -25.70 -1.45 -13.77
C LEU A 285 -26.82 -2.36 -13.27
N GLU A 286 -26.48 -3.64 -13.14
CA GLU A 286 -27.35 -4.65 -12.56
C GLU A 286 -27.62 -4.34 -11.08
N LYS A 287 -28.76 -4.82 -10.59
CA LYS A 287 -29.12 -4.66 -9.18
C LYS A 287 -28.12 -5.43 -8.33
N ASN A 288 -27.42 -4.73 -7.41
CA ASN A 288 -26.36 -5.25 -6.54
C ASN A 288 -24.98 -5.47 -7.19
N GLU A 289 -24.73 -4.93 -8.39
CA GLU A 289 -23.39 -4.90 -8.96
C GLU A 289 -22.61 -3.71 -8.38
N ASN A 290 -21.50 -4.00 -7.69
CA ASN A 290 -20.67 -2.98 -7.02
C ASN A 290 -19.35 -2.70 -7.77
N GLY A 291 -19.07 -3.43 -8.85
CA GLY A 291 -17.97 -3.13 -9.75
C GLY A 291 -17.48 -4.35 -10.55
N VAL A 292 -16.40 -4.14 -11.29
CA VAL A 292 -15.87 -5.12 -12.26
C VAL A 292 -14.37 -5.33 -12.09
N SER A 293 -13.95 -6.57 -12.33
CA SER A 293 -12.56 -7.03 -12.27
C SER A 293 -12.48 -8.49 -12.70
N PHE A 294 -11.27 -9.03 -12.77
CA PHE A 294 -11.07 -10.45 -13.03
C PHE A 294 -11.61 -11.32 -11.86
N PHE A 295 -11.27 -10.99 -10.62
CA PHE A 295 -11.86 -11.50 -9.38
C PHE A 295 -12.70 -10.41 -8.67
N GLY A 296 -13.99 -10.63 -8.51
CA GLY A 296 -14.92 -9.58 -8.04
C GLY A 296 -14.74 -9.19 -6.58
N ALA A 297 -14.78 -10.14 -5.66
CA ALA A 297 -14.47 -9.91 -4.24
C ALA A 297 -13.67 -11.07 -3.70
N THR A 298 -12.72 -10.81 -2.82
CA THR A 298 -11.84 -11.81 -2.20
C THR A 298 -11.86 -11.67 -0.68
N GLN A 299 -11.82 -12.81 0.01
CA GLN A 299 -11.83 -12.88 1.47
C GLN A 299 -10.97 -14.07 1.92
N ASN A 300 -9.98 -13.82 2.79
CA ASN A 300 -9.12 -14.88 3.33
C ASN A 300 -8.44 -15.73 2.23
N ALA A 301 -8.08 -15.08 1.13
CA ALA A 301 -7.67 -15.72 -0.11
C ALA A 301 -6.19 -15.44 -0.46
N VAL A 302 -5.70 -16.19 -1.43
CA VAL A 302 -4.37 -15.98 -2.03
C VAL A 302 -4.53 -15.93 -3.55
N ILE A 303 -3.97 -14.90 -4.17
CA ILE A 303 -3.87 -14.76 -5.63
C ILE A 303 -2.41 -14.41 -5.94
N ARG A 304 -1.73 -15.27 -6.72
CA ARG A 304 -0.31 -15.06 -6.99
C ARG A 304 0.17 -15.47 -8.36
N ASN A 305 1.37 -15.02 -8.72
CA ASN A 305 2.18 -15.49 -9.85
C ASN A 305 1.43 -15.43 -11.19
N LEU A 306 0.83 -14.29 -11.51
CA LEU A 306 -0.02 -14.13 -12.69
C LEU A 306 0.43 -12.94 -13.53
N ARG A 307 0.49 -13.14 -14.84
CA ARG A 307 0.65 -12.03 -15.79
C ARG A 307 -0.68 -11.81 -16.52
N ILE A 308 -1.11 -10.56 -16.62
CA ILE A 308 -2.29 -10.16 -17.38
C ILE A 308 -1.83 -9.25 -18.50
N ILE A 309 -2.19 -9.59 -19.73
CA ILE A 309 -1.68 -8.94 -20.93
C ILE A 309 -2.83 -8.31 -21.70
N GLU A 310 -2.72 -7.01 -21.97
CA GLU A 310 -3.71 -6.22 -22.72
C GLU A 310 -5.16 -6.38 -22.23
N PRO A 311 -5.45 -6.26 -20.92
CA PRO A 311 -6.82 -6.28 -20.43
C PRO A 311 -7.59 -5.03 -20.87
N LYS A 312 -8.90 -5.15 -21.08
CA LYS A 312 -9.76 -4.02 -21.47
C LYS A 312 -11.01 -3.93 -20.61
N ILE A 313 -11.10 -2.89 -19.78
CA ILE A 313 -12.29 -2.62 -18.97
C ILE A 313 -12.91 -1.30 -19.38
N ARG A 314 -14.18 -1.32 -19.76
CA ARG A 314 -14.96 -0.14 -20.16
C ARG A 314 -16.26 -0.07 -19.35
N ILE A 315 -16.32 0.86 -18.41
CA ILE A 315 -17.57 1.25 -17.75
C ILE A 315 -18.06 2.53 -18.44
N LEU A 316 -19.23 2.44 -19.07
CA LEU A 316 -19.89 3.53 -19.79
C LEU A 316 -21.17 3.97 -19.05
N ASN A 317 -21.17 3.83 -17.72
CA ASN A 317 -22.34 4.09 -16.89
C ASN A 317 -22.79 5.55 -17.00
N SER A 318 -24.02 5.75 -17.47
CA SER A 318 -24.63 7.07 -17.59
C SER A 318 -25.37 7.54 -16.34
N ASP A 319 -25.59 6.68 -15.34
CA ASP A 319 -26.27 7.06 -14.08
C ASP A 319 -25.25 7.43 -12.99
N PRO A 320 -25.02 8.72 -12.71
CA PRO A 320 -24.09 9.16 -11.69
C PRO A 320 -24.55 8.86 -10.25
N ARG A 321 -25.75 8.29 -10.05
CA ARG A 321 -26.22 7.86 -8.72
C ARG A 321 -25.82 6.44 -8.39
N LYS A 322 -25.40 5.67 -9.39
CA LYS A 322 -24.94 4.30 -9.21
C LYS A 322 -23.43 4.27 -9.41
N THR A 323 -22.71 3.94 -8.36
CA THR A 323 -21.26 3.95 -8.35
C THR A 323 -20.72 2.53 -8.57
N LEU A 324 -19.78 2.37 -9.48
CA LEU A 324 -18.94 1.17 -9.55
C LEU A 324 -17.49 1.47 -9.16
N ALA A 325 -16.79 0.39 -8.84
CA ALA A 325 -15.33 0.36 -8.83
C ALA A 325 -14.81 -0.58 -9.93
N ALA A 326 -13.80 -0.15 -10.68
CA ALA A 326 -13.08 -0.99 -11.63
C ALA A 326 -11.67 -1.29 -11.14
N ALA A 327 -11.23 -2.53 -11.32
CA ALA A 327 -9.82 -2.85 -11.35
C ALA A 327 -9.55 -4.05 -12.24
N ILE A 328 -8.31 -4.23 -12.70
CA ILE A 328 -8.00 -5.35 -13.58
C ILE A 328 -8.05 -6.68 -12.82
N VAL A 329 -7.46 -6.77 -11.63
CA VAL A 329 -7.30 -8.05 -10.93
C VAL A 329 -8.40 -8.26 -9.90
N VAL A 330 -8.48 -7.39 -8.89
CA VAL A 330 -9.42 -7.56 -7.77
C VAL A 330 -10.16 -6.26 -7.49
N ARG A 331 -11.49 -6.27 -7.49
CA ARG A 331 -12.22 -5.06 -7.07
C ARG A 331 -12.16 -4.87 -5.55
N ALA A 332 -12.51 -5.87 -4.74
CA ALA A 332 -12.48 -5.75 -3.28
C ALA A 332 -11.69 -6.91 -2.63
N ALA A 333 -10.66 -6.58 -1.87
CA ALA A 333 -9.83 -7.53 -1.15
C ALA A 333 -9.95 -7.36 0.37
N THR A 334 -10.20 -8.46 1.08
CA THR A 334 -10.22 -8.49 2.56
C THR A 334 -9.40 -9.66 3.05
N ASP A 335 -8.44 -9.44 3.95
CA ASP A 335 -7.57 -10.51 4.47
C ASP A 335 -7.00 -11.36 3.33
N THR A 336 -6.49 -10.72 2.27
CA THR A 336 -6.02 -11.41 1.05
C THR A 336 -4.54 -11.11 0.79
N LEU A 337 -3.81 -12.14 0.38
CA LEU A 337 -2.46 -11.97 -0.17
C LEU A 337 -2.56 -11.90 -1.69
N ILE A 338 -2.09 -10.79 -2.26
CA ILE A 338 -1.97 -10.61 -3.70
C ILE A 338 -0.51 -10.32 -4.01
N GLU A 339 0.17 -11.26 -4.66
CA GLU A 339 1.61 -11.15 -4.92
C GLU A 339 2.01 -11.55 -6.33
N ASN A 340 3.11 -10.97 -6.82
CA ASN A 340 3.75 -11.37 -8.09
C ASN A 340 2.77 -11.26 -9.27
N ILE A 341 2.08 -10.12 -9.36
CA ILE A 341 1.10 -9.85 -10.43
C ILE A 341 1.63 -8.76 -11.35
N GLY A 342 1.71 -9.05 -12.64
CA GLY A 342 2.10 -8.08 -13.66
C GLY A 342 0.99 -7.81 -14.66
N VAL A 343 0.58 -6.54 -14.78
CA VAL A 343 -0.33 -6.04 -15.81
C VAL A 343 0.49 -5.34 -16.88
N PHE A 344 0.53 -5.92 -18.09
CA PHE A 344 1.30 -5.43 -19.22
C PHE A 344 0.37 -4.92 -20.34
N GLY A 345 0.43 -3.61 -20.59
CA GLY A 345 -0.45 -2.92 -21.53
C GLY A 345 -1.92 -2.89 -21.08
N GLY A 346 -2.83 -2.65 -22.02
CA GLY A 346 -4.26 -2.57 -21.77
C GLY A 346 -4.78 -1.23 -21.24
N GLU A 347 -6.08 -1.19 -20.96
CA GLU A 347 -6.78 0.02 -20.56
C GLU A 347 -7.97 -0.23 -19.62
N ILE A 348 -8.17 0.70 -18.69
CA ILE A 348 -9.43 0.90 -17.98
C ILE A 348 -9.97 2.28 -18.36
N THR A 349 -11.20 2.33 -18.86
CA THR A 349 -11.96 3.56 -19.02
C THR A 349 -13.24 3.46 -18.22
N SER A 350 -13.46 4.42 -17.32
CA SER A 350 -14.56 4.39 -16.38
C SER A 350 -15.29 5.72 -16.34
N VAL A 351 -16.54 5.73 -16.82
CA VAL A 351 -17.44 6.88 -16.68
C VAL A 351 -18.30 6.65 -15.45
N ASN A 352 -18.36 7.67 -14.61
CA ASN A 352 -19.10 7.64 -13.36
C ASN A 352 -18.70 6.48 -12.41
N ALA A 353 -17.40 6.17 -12.29
CA ALA A 353 -16.90 5.14 -11.39
C ALA A 353 -15.40 5.30 -11.09
N GLY A 354 -14.96 4.89 -9.89
CA GLY A 354 -13.54 4.85 -9.54
C GLY A 354 -12.81 3.69 -10.22
N ALA A 355 -11.52 3.83 -10.50
CA ALA A 355 -10.75 2.82 -11.22
C ALA A 355 -9.32 2.68 -10.71
N SER A 356 -8.76 1.47 -10.79
CA SER A 356 -7.35 1.25 -10.42
C SER A 356 -6.71 0.15 -11.25
N GLY A 357 -5.42 0.29 -11.55
CA GLY A 357 -4.74 -0.62 -12.47
C GLY A 357 -4.68 -2.08 -12.00
N ILE A 358 -4.76 -2.38 -10.70
CA ILE A 358 -4.71 -3.76 -10.21
C ILE A 358 -5.81 -4.07 -9.19
N ILE A 359 -5.93 -3.27 -8.13
CA ILE A 359 -6.91 -3.46 -7.04
C ILE A 359 -7.72 -2.20 -6.81
N ALA A 360 -9.05 -2.28 -6.72
CA ALA A 360 -9.87 -1.09 -6.47
C ALA A 360 -9.96 -0.74 -4.98
N GLY A 361 -10.14 -1.75 -4.13
CA GLY A 361 -10.35 -1.61 -2.69
C GLY A 361 -9.69 -2.72 -1.88
N MET A 362 -9.10 -2.36 -0.74
CA MET A 362 -8.35 -3.27 0.12
C MET A 362 -8.67 -3.06 1.61
N ASN A 363 -8.81 -4.16 2.36
CA ASN A 363 -8.84 -4.19 3.82
C ASN A 363 -7.93 -5.29 4.35
N ARG A 364 -7.06 -4.97 5.32
CA ARG A 364 -6.19 -5.93 6.00
C ARG A 364 -5.54 -6.92 5.03
N SER A 365 -4.97 -6.43 3.93
CA SER A 365 -4.41 -7.28 2.87
C SER A 365 -2.96 -6.92 2.63
N VAL A 366 -2.24 -7.86 2.01
CA VAL A 366 -0.83 -7.66 1.59
C VAL A 366 -0.78 -7.63 0.08
N LEU A 367 -0.23 -6.54 -0.45
CA LEU A 367 0.07 -6.34 -1.86
C LEU A 367 1.60 -6.33 -2.01
N SER A 368 2.16 -7.30 -2.73
CA SER A 368 3.61 -7.39 -2.91
C SER A 368 3.98 -7.67 -4.35
N ASN A 369 5.03 -7.03 -4.86
CA ASN A 369 5.58 -7.34 -6.20
C ASN A 369 4.54 -7.17 -7.30
N LEU A 370 3.89 -6.01 -7.35
CA LEU A 370 2.85 -5.72 -8.34
C LEU A 370 3.34 -4.72 -9.37
N PHE A 371 3.01 -4.93 -10.64
CA PHE A 371 3.37 -4.04 -11.74
C PHE A 371 2.15 -3.66 -12.57
N ASN A 372 1.97 -2.37 -12.84
CA ASN A 372 0.96 -1.87 -13.78
C ASN A 372 1.58 -1.01 -14.88
N SER A 373 1.25 -1.34 -16.13
CA SER A 373 1.47 -0.48 -17.30
C SER A 373 0.18 -0.15 -18.06
N ALA A 374 -0.98 -0.65 -17.60
CA ALA A 374 -2.27 -0.29 -18.18
C ALA A 374 -2.60 1.19 -17.93
N THR A 375 -3.21 1.83 -18.91
CA THR A 375 -3.71 3.20 -18.75
C THR A 375 -5.02 3.18 -17.98
N VAL A 376 -5.15 4.02 -16.96
CA VAL A 376 -6.35 4.12 -16.12
C VAL A 376 -6.99 5.49 -16.31
N THR A 377 -8.19 5.52 -16.88
CA THR A 377 -8.95 6.74 -17.14
C THR A 377 -10.28 6.69 -16.42
N THR A 378 -10.55 7.69 -15.59
CA THR A 378 -11.88 7.93 -15.04
C THR A 378 -12.39 9.29 -15.51
N ASP A 379 -13.65 9.32 -15.94
CA ASP A 379 -14.37 10.55 -16.22
C ASP A 379 -15.58 10.65 -15.28
N TRP A 380 -15.73 11.83 -14.67
CA TRP A 380 -16.76 12.06 -13.69
C TRP A 380 -17.11 13.54 -13.65
N ASP A 381 -18.39 13.89 -13.87
CA ASP A 381 -18.81 15.28 -13.94
C ASP A 381 -19.39 15.88 -12.63
N GLN A 382 -19.60 15.07 -11.59
CA GLN A 382 -20.22 15.53 -10.33
C GLN A 382 -19.18 15.91 -9.26
N PRO A 383 -19.52 16.71 -8.23
CA PRO A 383 -18.60 17.11 -7.16
C PRO A 383 -18.31 15.99 -6.12
N VAL A 384 -18.34 14.72 -6.54
CA VAL A 384 -18.09 13.56 -5.68
C VAL A 384 -16.66 13.08 -5.91
N LEU A 385 -15.98 12.73 -4.83
CA LEU A 385 -14.61 12.25 -4.86
C LEU A 385 -14.58 10.77 -5.24
N TYR A 386 -13.85 10.44 -6.31
CA TYR A 386 -13.60 9.08 -6.73
C TYR A 386 -12.12 8.84 -6.89
N ASN A 387 -11.68 7.64 -6.51
CA ASN A 387 -10.29 7.25 -6.55
C ASN A 387 -9.87 6.78 -7.94
N THR A 388 -8.69 7.22 -8.36
CA THR A 388 -7.99 6.73 -9.56
C THR A 388 -6.54 6.43 -9.22
N ALA A 389 -6.07 5.22 -9.49
CA ALA A 389 -4.69 4.86 -9.11
C ALA A 389 -4.05 3.81 -10.02
N GLY A 390 -2.72 3.73 -10.00
CA GLY A 390 -1.97 2.74 -10.77
C GLY A 390 -2.04 1.34 -10.18
N ILE A 391 -1.99 1.19 -8.85
CA ILE A 391 -2.00 -0.12 -8.19
C ILE A 391 -3.27 -0.32 -7.36
N LEU A 392 -3.47 0.52 -6.35
CA LEU A 392 -4.58 0.40 -5.38
C LEU A 392 -5.43 1.65 -5.37
N GLY A 393 -6.75 1.52 -5.48
CA GLY A 393 -7.64 2.67 -5.29
C GLY A 393 -7.63 3.19 -3.86
N ILE A 394 -8.23 2.43 -2.95
CA ILE A 394 -8.33 2.81 -1.53
C ILE A 394 -8.13 1.60 -0.61
N GLY A 395 -7.52 1.80 0.56
CA GLY A 395 -7.55 0.72 1.54
C GLY A 395 -6.71 0.86 2.80
N VAL A 396 -6.72 -0.23 3.57
CA VAL A 396 -5.90 -0.45 4.77
C VAL A 396 -5.12 -1.74 4.56
N GLY A 397 -3.81 -1.73 4.82
CA GLY A 397 -3.00 -2.94 4.68
C GLY A 397 -1.51 -2.63 4.53
N TYR A 398 -0.83 -3.48 3.77
CA TYR A 398 0.60 -3.37 3.51
C TYR A 398 0.88 -3.49 2.00
N ILE A 399 1.62 -2.54 1.46
CA ILE A 399 1.98 -2.47 0.05
C ILE A 399 3.50 -2.40 -0.05
N ARG A 400 4.12 -3.32 -0.79
CA ARG A 400 5.55 -3.24 -1.04
C ARG A 400 5.96 -3.67 -2.43
N ASN A 401 7.12 -3.19 -2.87
CA ASN A 401 7.74 -3.62 -4.12
C ASN A 401 6.80 -3.48 -5.31
N CYS A 402 6.10 -2.35 -5.41
CA CYS A 402 5.08 -2.13 -6.44
C CYS A 402 5.50 -1.01 -7.39
N ALA A 403 5.21 -1.17 -8.68
CA ALA A 403 5.54 -0.19 -9.71
C ALA A 403 4.37 0.15 -10.62
N ASN A 404 4.15 1.44 -10.84
CA ASN A 404 3.22 1.95 -11.86
C ASN A 404 3.95 2.73 -12.95
N GLU A 405 3.78 2.30 -14.18
CA GLU A 405 4.19 3.01 -15.39
C GLU A 405 2.98 3.49 -16.22
N GLY A 406 1.81 2.91 -15.98
CA GLY A 406 0.57 3.27 -16.65
C GLY A 406 0.21 4.74 -16.41
N ALA A 407 -0.24 5.42 -17.47
CA ALA A 407 -0.76 6.77 -17.35
C ALA A 407 -2.09 6.77 -16.58
N ILE A 408 -2.27 7.76 -15.72
CA ILE A 408 -3.44 7.90 -14.86
C ILE A 408 -4.13 9.20 -15.19
N TYR A 409 -5.39 9.12 -15.60
CA TYR A 409 -6.27 10.24 -15.90
C TYR A 409 -7.44 10.20 -14.93
N GLY A 410 -7.28 10.86 -13.78
CA GLY A 410 -8.31 10.98 -12.75
C GLY A 410 -8.81 12.42 -12.64
N ARG A 411 -9.99 12.65 -12.04
CA ARG A 411 -10.44 14.02 -11.72
C ARG A 411 -10.06 14.41 -10.29
N HIS A 412 -10.32 13.52 -9.35
CA HIS A 412 -10.09 13.70 -7.91
C HIS A 412 -9.42 12.42 -7.35
N LEU A 413 -8.94 12.44 -6.10
CA LEU A 413 -8.32 11.28 -5.42
C LEU A 413 -7.46 10.41 -6.38
N THR A 414 -6.43 11.01 -6.97
CA THR A 414 -5.58 10.44 -8.00
C THR A 414 -4.14 10.28 -7.50
N GLY A 415 -3.61 9.05 -7.49
CA GLY A 415 -2.20 8.85 -7.14
C GLY A 415 -1.53 7.68 -7.86
N GLY A 416 -0.21 7.74 -7.97
CA GLY A 416 0.57 6.85 -8.84
C GLY A 416 0.54 5.39 -8.40
N ILE A 417 0.71 5.14 -7.11
CA ILE A 417 0.57 3.80 -6.52
C ILE A 417 -0.82 3.64 -5.92
N THR A 418 -1.21 4.55 -5.04
CA THR A 418 -2.52 4.57 -4.40
C THR A 418 -3.22 5.92 -4.48
N ALA A 419 -4.54 5.98 -4.43
CA ALA A 419 -5.21 7.26 -4.25
C ALA A 419 -5.24 7.67 -2.77
N LEU A 420 -5.78 6.77 -1.93
CA LEU A 420 -5.89 6.96 -0.48
C LEU A 420 -5.65 5.63 0.25
N ALA A 421 -4.59 5.51 1.05
CA ALA A 421 -4.39 4.29 1.82
C ALA A 421 -3.82 4.54 3.21
N ASN A 422 -4.58 4.11 4.22
CA ASN A 422 -4.12 3.98 5.61
C ASN A 422 -3.31 2.69 5.73
N ALA A 423 -2.15 2.68 5.10
CA ALA A 423 -1.32 1.50 4.91
C ALA A 423 0.15 1.79 5.21
N THR A 424 0.91 0.73 5.43
CA THR A 424 2.36 0.80 5.27
C THR A 424 2.67 0.62 3.78
N ILE A 425 3.40 1.57 3.19
CA ILE A 425 3.76 1.56 1.76
C ILE A 425 5.27 1.70 1.67
N SER A 426 5.95 0.71 1.07
CA SER A 426 7.41 0.70 1.01
C SER A 426 7.95 0.27 -0.35
N ARG A 427 9.10 0.79 -0.74
CA ARG A 427 9.82 0.33 -1.95
C ARG A 427 8.93 0.34 -3.17
N THR A 428 8.25 1.45 -3.41
CA THR A 428 7.36 1.60 -4.56
C THR A 428 7.86 2.64 -5.53
N ILE A 429 7.51 2.53 -6.81
CA ILE A 429 7.90 3.51 -7.82
C ILE A 429 6.78 3.85 -8.81
N ASN A 430 6.54 5.15 -9.02
CA ASN A 430 5.68 5.65 -10.08
C ASN A 430 6.47 6.40 -11.15
N SER A 431 6.42 5.89 -12.38
CA SER A 431 6.90 6.57 -13.59
C SER A 431 5.76 7.01 -14.51
N GLY A 432 4.55 6.51 -14.28
CA GLY A 432 3.35 6.87 -15.03
C GLY A 432 2.95 8.33 -14.81
N ARG A 433 2.56 9.00 -15.88
CA ARG A 433 2.08 10.39 -15.79
C ARG A 433 0.73 10.44 -15.10
N ILE A 434 0.57 11.41 -14.21
CA ILE A 434 -0.67 11.62 -13.46
C ILE A 434 -1.31 12.92 -13.91
N TYR A 435 -2.53 12.82 -14.41
CA TYR A 435 -3.38 13.94 -14.76
C TYR A 435 -4.57 13.93 -13.83
N GLY A 436 -4.72 14.99 -13.04
CA GLY A 436 -5.90 15.19 -12.22
C GLY A 436 -5.95 16.55 -11.56
N LEU A 437 -7.11 16.89 -10.98
CA LEU A 437 -7.30 18.16 -10.29
C LEU A 437 -6.86 18.03 -8.83
N PRO A 438 -6.36 19.12 -8.22
CA PRO A 438 -6.17 19.16 -6.79
C PRO A 438 -7.46 18.80 -6.05
N LEU A 439 -7.33 17.90 -5.07
CA LEU A 439 -8.38 17.66 -4.09
C LEU A 439 -8.46 18.92 -3.21
N VAL A 440 -9.64 19.55 -3.15
CA VAL A 440 -9.94 20.71 -2.29
C VAL A 440 -8.80 21.75 -2.27
N GLY A 441 -8.60 22.47 -3.37
CA GLY A 441 -7.78 23.69 -3.46
C GLY A 441 -6.26 23.57 -3.28
N GLU A 442 -5.76 22.60 -2.51
CA GLU A 442 -4.37 22.57 -2.02
C GLU A 442 -3.68 21.20 -2.11
N TYR A 443 -4.38 20.10 -2.41
CA TYR A 443 -3.77 18.75 -2.47
C TYR A 443 -3.68 18.22 -3.91
N PRO A 444 -2.60 18.50 -4.67
CA PRO A 444 -2.47 17.97 -6.03
C PRO A 444 -2.35 16.43 -6.03
N PRO A 445 -2.61 15.77 -7.17
CA PRO A 445 -2.32 14.35 -7.35
C PRO A 445 -0.89 14.00 -6.93
N GLY A 446 -0.73 12.86 -6.26
CA GLY A 446 0.56 12.45 -5.69
C GLY A 446 1.25 11.33 -6.44
N GLY A 447 2.57 11.41 -6.55
CA GLY A 447 3.39 10.42 -7.26
C GLY A 447 3.29 9.02 -6.65
N ILE A 448 3.19 8.92 -5.32
CA ILE A 448 2.96 7.64 -4.63
C ILE A 448 1.50 7.54 -4.20
N PHE A 449 1.02 8.52 -3.45
CA PHE A 449 -0.33 8.58 -2.92
C PHE A 449 -0.87 9.99 -2.99
N GLN A 450 -2.17 10.23 -3.21
CA GLN A 450 -2.64 11.61 -3.09
C GLN A 450 -2.73 12.03 -1.63
N THR A 451 -3.44 11.23 -0.82
CA THR A 451 -3.70 11.56 0.57
C THR A 451 -3.80 10.33 1.46
N SER A 452 -3.52 10.46 2.74
CA SER A 452 -3.86 9.43 3.73
C SER A 452 -4.18 10.04 5.10
N ASP A 453 -5.07 9.42 5.87
CA ASP A 453 -5.35 9.86 7.24
C ASP A 453 -4.26 9.41 8.22
N SER A 454 -3.60 8.29 7.93
CA SER A 454 -2.60 7.61 8.75
C SER A 454 -1.75 6.65 7.92
N GLY A 455 -0.75 6.00 8.53
CA GLY A 455 0.10 5.02 7.86
C GLY A 455 1.56 5.44 7.81
N HIS A 456 2.37 4.59 7.19
CA HIS A 456 3.82 4.72 7.18
C HIS A 456 4.32 4.51 5.76
N ILE A 457 4.69 5.59 5.08
CA ILE A 457 5.17 5.54 3.70
C ILE A 457 6.67 5.74 3.72
N TYR A 458 7.42 4.78 3.19
CA TYR A 458 8.85 4.90 3.14
C TYR A 458 9.50 4.37 1.86
N ASP A 459 10.75 4.80 1.65
CA ASP A 459 11.65 4.23 0.64
C ASP A 459 11.00 4.14 -0.76
N SER A 460 10.32 5.20 -1.20
CA SER A 460 9.51 5.18 -2.43
C SER A 460 9.85 6.33 -3.38
N LEU A 461 9.73 6.07 -4.68
CA LEU A 461 10.21 6.94 -5.75
C LEU A 461 9.10 7.37 -6.70
N PHE A 462 9.20 8.58 -7.24
CA PHE A 462 8.39 8.99 -8.38
C PHE A 462 9.22 9.81 -9.36
N THR A 463 8.87 9.78 -10.65
CA THR A 463 9.64 10.55 -11.64
C THR A 463 9.22 12.01 -11.66
N LEU A 464 10.18 12.92 -11.79
CA LEU A 464 9.92 14.33 -12.06
C LEU A 464 8.99 14.50 -13.27
N GLY A 465 7.93 15.29 -13.09
CA GLY A 465 6.88 15.50 -14.10
C GLY A 465 5.79 14.43 -14.14
N SER A 466 5.87 13.36 -13.33
CA SER A 466 4.72 12.46 -13.09
C SER A 466 3.70 13.08 -12.13
N ALA A 467 4.18 13.76 -11.09
CA ALA A 467 3.42 14.49 -10.09
C ALA A 467 4.26 15.64 -9.51
N VAL A 468 3.61 16.57 -8.81
CA VAL A 468 4.27 17.71 -8.14
C VAL A 468 4.93 17.28 -6.83
N HIS A 469 4.35 16.30 -6.14
CA HIS A 469 4.83 15.79 -4.85
C HIS A 469 4.55 14.29 -4.69
N GLY A 470 5.15 13.64 -3.70
CA GLY A 470 4.93 12.22 -3.42
C GLY A 470 3.53 11.91 -2.86
N GLY A 471 2.98 12.81 -2.02
CA GLY A 471 1.68 12.70 -1.38
C GLY A 471 1.54 13.55 -0.11
N ALA A 472 0.36 13.58 0.49
CA ALA A 472 0.07 14.30 1.75
C ALA A 472 -0.51 13.37 2.82
N ILE A 473 0.04 13.37 4.04
CA ILE A 473 -0.48 12.52 5.14
C ILE A 473 -0.97 13.35 6.33
N PHE A 474 -1.99 12.87 7.02
CA PHE A 474 -2.59 13.53 8.17
C PHE A 474 -2.40 12.74 9.46
N SER A 475 -2.94 13.30 10.56
CA SER A 475 -3.15 12.67 11.87
C SER A 475 -1.96 11.89 12.46
N GLY A 476 -0.73 12.33 12.20
CA GLY A 476 0.49 11.72 12.75
C GLY A 476 1.03 10.53 11.96
N GLY A 477 0.62 10.35 10.69
CA GLY A 477 1.27 9.40 9.80
C GLY A 477 2.71 9.81 9.45
N VAL A 478 3.49 8.83 8.98
CA VAL A 478 4.95 8.93 8.82
C VAL A 478 5.34 8.91 7.34
N ILE A 479 6.23 9.82 6.95
CA ILE A 479 6.88 9.82 5.63
C ILE A 479 8.40 9.76 5.83
N ASP A 480 9.00 8.70 5.30
CA ASP A 480 10.45 8.49 5.30
C ASP A 480 10.99 8.30 3.89
N ASN A 481 12.03 9.04 3.51
CA ASN A 481 12.77 8.76 2.27
C ASN A 481 11.92 8.63 0.98
N VAL A 482 10.87 9.46 0.82
CA VAL A 482 10.07 9.53 -0.41
C VAL A 482 10.64 10.60 -1.33
N ARG A 483 11.10 10.24 -2.53
CA ARG A 483 11.91 11.14 -3.37
C ARG A 483 11.48 11.16 -4.83
N ALA A 484 11.71 12.31 -5.47
CA ALA A 484 11.59 12.45 -6.91
C ALA A 484 12.93 12.09 -7.59
N ILE A 485 12.88 11.42 -8.74
CA ILE A 485 14.06 11.12 -9.57
C ILE A 485 13.88 11.65 -11.00
N GLY A 486 14.98 11.88 -11.72
CA GLY A 486 14.93 12.21 -13.13
C GLY A 486 14.42 11.04 -13.96
N LYS A 487 13.80 11.32 -15.10
CA LYS A 487 13.36 10.25 -16.03
C LYS A 487 14.55 9.43 -16.55
N ALA A 488 15.73 10.04 -16.70
CA ALA A 488 16.94 9.34 -17.12
C ALA A 488 17.44 8.33 -16.07
N ASP A 489 17.13 8.58 -14.80
CA ASP A 489 17.59 7.78 -13.66
C ASP A 489 16.76 6.50 -13.45
N LEU A 490 15.64 6.34 -14.18
CA LEU A 490 14.75 5.16 -14.11
C LEU A 490 15.42 3.83 -14.46
N THR A 491 16.62 3.88 -15.02
CA THR A 491 17.39 2.70 -15.44
C THR A 491 18.74 2.61 -14.74
N ASP A 492 19.00 3.47 -13.76
CA ASP A 492 20.24 3.48 -12.98
C ASP A 492 20.01 2.80 -11.60
N PRO A 493 20.56 1.59 -11.37
CA PRO A 493 20.46 0.91 -10.08
C PRO A 493 20.91 1.74 -8.87
N ALA A 494 21.89 2.64 -9.04
CA ALA A 494 22.39 3.46 -7.94
C ALA A 494 21.34 4.47 -7.49
N MET A 495 20.62 5.07 -8.46
CA MET A 495 19.53 6.01 -8.18
C MET A 495 18.27 5.32 -7.66
N LEU A 496 18.13 4.02 -7.92
CA LEU A 496 17.00 3.20 -7.50
C LEU A 496 17.29 2.33 -6.27
N ALA A 497 18.46 2.47 -5.64
CA ALA A 497 18.92 1.57 -4.58
C ALA A 497 17.97 1.49 -3.38
N VAL A 498 17.18 2.54 -3.14
CA VAL A 498 16.14 2.57 -2.11
C VAL A 498 15.06 1.50 -2.30
N LEU A 499 14.81 1.08 -3.54
CA LEU A 499 13.83 0.04 -3.87
C LEU A 499 14.31 -1.37 -3.52
N GLY A 500 15.61 -1.57 -3.33
CA GLY A 500 16.23 -2.88 -3.09
C GLY A 500 17.23 -3.28 -4.17
N SER A 501 17.46 -4.57 -4.30
CA SER A 501 18.51 -5.14 -5.14
C SER A 501 18.11 -5.27 -6.62
N PHE A 502 19.06 -4.99 -7.52
CA PHE A 502 18.93 -5.15 -8.98
C PHE A 502 19.88 -6.21 -9.56
N SER A 503 20.68 -6.84 -8.69
CA SER A 503 21.73 -7.79 -9.09
C SER A 503 21.85 -8.92 -8.05
N GLY A 504 22.67 -9.92 -8.38
CA GLY A 504 22.81 -11.13 -7.57
C GLY A 504 21.95 -12.28 -8.11
N SER A 505 21.95 -13.40 -7.38
CA SER A 505 21.19 -14.60 -7.76
C SER A 505 19.68 -14.45 -7.59
N ASP A 506 19.24 -13.43 -6.85
CA ASP A 506 17.86 -13.27 -6.42
C ASP A 506 17.49 -11.79 -6.23
N PRO A 507 17.51 -11.00 -7.33
CA PRO A 507 17.25 -9.56 -7.26
C PRO A 507 15.78 -9.26 -6.92
N ASP A 508 15.52 -8.12 -6.29
CA ASP A 508 14.16 -7.62 -6.03
C ASP A 508 13.51 -7.04 -7.30
N TRP A 509 14.33 -6.40 -8.13
CA TRP A 509 13.91 -5.69 -9.34
C TRP A 509 14.74 -6.08 -10.56
N ILE A 510 14.11 -6.06 -11.73
CA ILE A 510 14.77 -6.24 -13.02
C ILE A 510 14.40 -5.12 -13.98
N PHE A 511 15.25 -4.91 -14.98
CA PHE A 511 14.91 -4.12 -16.16
C PHE A 511 14.55 -5.04 -17.32
N ASN A 512 13.44 -4.75 -17.98
CA ASN A 512 13.06 -5.41 -19.22
C ASN A 512 12.45 -4.38 -20.18
N SER A 513 13.28 -3.82 -21.06
CA SER A 513 12.88 -2.77 -22.01
C SER A 513 11.85 -3.21 -23.05
N SER A 514 11.57 -4.51 -23.17
CA SER A 514 10.49 -5.01 -24.02
C SER A 514 9.11 -4.94 -23.34
N LEU A 515 9.07 -4.78 -22.01
CA LEU A 515 7.85 -4.81 -21.21
C LEU A 515 7.59 -3.50 -20.44
N ALA A 516 8.63 -2.75 -20.10
CA ALA A 516 8.55 -1.52 -19.30
C ALA A 516 9.71 -0.57 -19.59
N ASN A 517 9.50 0.73 -19.40
CA ASN A 517 10.57 1.72 -19.41
C ASN A 517 11.32 1.79 -18.06
N GLY A 518 10.67 1.38 -16.97
CA GLY A 518 11.22 1.37 -15.62
C GLY A 518 11.50 -0.03 -15.05
N PRO A 519 11.80 -0.12 -13.75
CA PRO A 519 12.03 -1.38 -13.08
C PRO A 519 10.71 -2.16 -12.87
N ILE A 520 10.80 -3.48 -12.96
CA ILE A 520 9.69 -4.42 -12.69
C ILE A 520 10.10 -5.32 -11.53
N PRO A 521 9.20 -5.63 -10.57
CA PRO A 521 9.49 -6.61 -9.53
C PRO A 521 9.88 -7.96 -10.14
N ALA A 522 11.07 -8.47 -9.79
CA ALA A 522 11.63 -9.68 -10.37
C ALA A 522 10.75 -10.91 -10.10
N ALA A 523 10.09 -10.91 -8.93
CA ALA A 523 9.23 -11.99 -8.46
C ALA A 523 8.03 -12.30 -9.38
N ILE A 524 7.62 -11.35 -10.23
CA ILE A 524 6.60 -11.57 -11.26
C ILE A 524 7.02 -12.65 -12.27
N PHE A 525 8.34 -12.81 -12.50
CA PHE A 525 8.88 -13.78 -13.46
C PHE A 525 9.49 -15.01 -12.80
N SER A 526 10.08 -14.86 -11.62
CA SER A 526 10.65 -16.00 -10.88
C SER A 526 9.62 -16.78 -10.06
N GLY A 527 8.45 -16.18 -9.78
CA GLY A 527 7.43 -16.75 -8.89
C GLY A 527 7.87 -16.79 -7.42
N LYS A 528 8.90 -16.05 -7.05
CA LYS A 528 9.45 -16.02 -5.70
C LYS A 528 8.44 -15.46 -4.71
N GLU A 529 8.16 -16.22 -3.66
CA GLU A 529 7.23 -15.82 -2.60
C GLU A 529 7.83 -14.72 -1.72
N ILE A 530 6.96 -13.86 -1.17
CA ILE A 530 7.33 -12.97 -0.07
C ILE A 530 7.81 -13.80 1.14
N ARG A 531 8.94 -13.39 1.73
CA ARG A 531 9.47 -13.94 2.98
C ARG A 531 9.37 -12.88 4.06
#